data_AF-A0A1M4SB02-F1
#
_entry.id   AF-A0A1M4SB02-F1
#
_cell.length_a   1.000
_cell.length_b   1.000
_cell.length_c   1.000
_cell.angle_alpha   90.00
_cell.angle_beta   90.00
_cell.angle_gamma   90.00
#
_symmetry.space_group_name_H-M   'P 1'
#
loop_
_entity.id
_entity.type
_entity.pdbx_description
1 polymer ?
#
loop_
_entity_poly.entity_id
_entity_poly.type
_entity_poly.pdbx_seq_one_letter_code
_entity_poly.pdbx_strand_id
1 'polypeptide(L)'
;MTSTEEDREKKAPLKPQPGKQHYLASKEQQRQERKRQKRIEELESLISREEDILSIEGELAKPEISRDYTAYLKLSEELNQRKADLDHYLEEWVHLTEEA
;
A
#
# COMPACT_ATOMS: atom_id res chain seq x y z
N MET A 1 -18.19 -7.62 -65.81
CA MET A 1 -16.93 -8.36 -65.58
C MET A 1 -15.83 -7.44 -66.09
N THR A 2 -14.90 -6.90 -65.31
CA THR A 2 -14.19 -7.33 -64.09
C THR A 2 -13.71 -6.06 -63.36
N SER A 3 -14.03 -5.89 -62.08
CA SER A 3 -13.09 -5.96 -60.94
C SER A 3 -11.70 -5.36 -61.18
N THR A 4 -11.42 -4.24 -60.54
CA THR A 4 -10.15 -4.00 -59.83
C THR A 4 -10.49 -3.28 -58.54
N GLU A 5 -10.70 -4.11 -57.53
CA GLU A 5 -10.84 -3.80 -56.13
C GLU A 5 -9.48 -4.12 -55.52
N GLU A 6 -8.55 -3.15 -55.43
CA GLU A 6 -7.29 -3.42 -54.75
C GLU A 6 -6.47 -2.18 -54.33
N ASP A 7 -7.13 -1.09 -53.92
CA ASP A 7 -6.49 -0.10 -53.01
C ASP A 7 -6.90 -0.37 -51.55
N ARG A 8 -6.78 -1.64 -51.13
CA ARG A 8 -6.58 -1.95 -49.71
C ARG A 8 -5.10 -1.82 -49.42
N GLU A 9 -4.66 -0.56 -49.35
CA GLU A 9 -3.36 -0.19 -48.83
C GLU A 9 -3.24 -0.74 -47.41
N LYS A 10 -2.54 -1.87 -47.31
CA LYS A 10 -2.22 -2.56 -46.07
C LYS A 10 -1.44 -1.57 -45.21
N LYS A 11 -2.11 -0.89 -44.28
CA LYS A 11 -1.48 -0.26 -43.11
C LYS A 11 -0.81 -1.38 -42.32
N ALA A 12 0.45 -1.64 -42.66
CA ALA A 12 1.34 -2.46 -41.85
C ALA A 12 1.35 -1.88 -40.43
N PRO A 13 1.31 -2.72 -39.38
CA PRO A 13 1.36 -2.22 -38.02
C PRO A 13 2.71 -1.52 -37.84
N LEU A 14 2.67 -0.21 -37.57
CA LEU A 14 3.83 0.58 -37.19
C LEU A 14 4.50 -0.12 -36.01
N LYS A 15 5.65 -0.76 -36.25
CA LYS A 15 6.47 -1.36 -35.19
C LYS A 15 6.74 -0.27 -34.14
N PRO A 16 6.49 -0.54 -32.85
CA PRO A 16 6.66 0.47 -31.82
C PRO A 16 8.13 0.93 -31.81
N GLN A 17 8.32 2.23 -31.96
CA GLN A 17 9.65 2.85 -31.95
C GLN A 17 10.31 2.61 -30.58
N PRO A 18 11.50 2.01 -30.51
CA PRO A 18 12.13 1.60 -29.24
C PRO A 18 12.32 2.77 -28.26
N GLY A 19 12.55 3.99 -28.75
CA GLY A 19 12.63 5.19 -27.92
C GLY A 19 11.30 5.59 -27.25
N LYS A 20 10.16 5.37 -27.90
CA LYS A 20 8.84 5.59 -27.29
C LYS A 20 8.52 4.53 -26.23
N GLN A 21 8.90 3.28 -26.46
CA GLN A 21 8.71 2.22 -25.47
C GLN A 21 9.56 2.46 -24.22
N HIS A 22 10.83 2.86 -24.39
CA HIS A 22 11.71 3.19 -23.28
C HIS A 22 11.20 4.38 -22.45
N TYR A 23 10.70 5.44 -23.12
CA TYR A 23 10.11 6.60 -22.44
C TYR A 23 8.86 6.24 -21.63
N LEU A 24 7.96 5.43 -22.20
CA LEU A 24 6.75 4.97 -21.50
C LEU A 24 7.10 4.07 -20.31
N ALA A 25 8.08 3.17 -20.46
CA ALA A 25 8.57 2.32 -19.38
C ALA A 25 9.18 3.16 -18.23
N SER A 26 10.01 4.15 -18.55
CA SER A 26 10.60 5.05 -17.56
C SER A 26 9.56 5.92 -16.83
N LYS A 27 8.54 6.40 -17.55
CA LYS A 27 7.39 7.12 -16.95
C LYS A 27 6.60 6.24 -15.99
N GLU A 28 6.38 4.97 -16.35
CA GLU A 28 5.68 4.02 -15.48
C GLU A 28 6.51 3.66 -14.25
N GLN A 29 7.82 3.42 -14.40
CA GLN A 29 8.74 3.19 -13.28
C GLN A 29 8.71 4.36 -12.28
N GLN A 30 8.84 5.61 -12.75
CA GLN A 30 8.71 6.78 -11.87
C GLN A 30 7.34 6.88 -11.17
N ARG A 31 6.28 6.42 -11.82
CA ARG A 31 4.94 6.43 -11.23
C ARG A 31 4.84 5.39 -10.11
N GLN A 32 5.35 4.19 -10.32
CA GLN A 32 5.37 3.14 -9.29
C GLN A 32 6.24 3.55 -8.11
N GLU A 33 7.40 4.14 -8.38
CA GLU A 33 8.29 4.63 -7.33
C GLU A 33 7.63 5.72 -6.46
N ARG A 34 6.96 6.69 -7.08
CA ARG A 34 6.20 7.71 -6.32
C ARG A 34 5.07 7.11 -5.49
N LYS A 35 4.44 6.03 -5.94
CA LYS A 35 3.39 5.35 -5.16
C LYS A 35 3.99 4.60 -3.98
N ARG A 36 5.09 3.88 -4.20
CA ARG A 36 5.85 3.18 -3.17
C ARG A 36 6.27 4.14 -2.07
N GLN A 37 6.88 5.28 -2.45
CA GLN A 37 7.31 6.30 -1.50
C GLN A 37 6.14 6.89 -0.69
N LYS A 38 5.02 7.22 -1.34
CA LYS A 38 3.82 7.68 -0.62
C LYS A 38 3.29 6.64 0.35
N ARG A 39 3.30 5.36 -0.03
CA ARG A 39 2.85 4.29 0.85
C ARG A 39 3.76 4.13 2.07
N ILE A 40 5.07 4.26 1.87
CA ILE A 40 6.05 4.28 2.97
C ILE A 40 5.75 5.43 3.95
N GLU A 41 5.55 6.65 3.45
CA GLU A 41 5.20 7.81 4.28
C GLU A 41 3.89 7.62 5.06
N GLU A 42 2.88 7.01 4.42
CA GLU A 42 1.62 6.64 5.09
C GLU A 42 1.83 5.62 6.20
N LEU A 43 2.62 4.58 5.93
CA LEU A 43 2.94 3.53 6.90
C LEU A 43 3.73 4.09 8.08
N GLU A 44 4.72 4.96 7.85
CA GLU A 44 5.46 5.64 8.92
C GLU A 44 4.52 6.48 9.80
N SER A 45 3.54 7.17 9.19
CA SER A 45 2.53 7.90 9.96
C SER A 45 1.65 6.98 10.79
N LEU A 46 1.25 5.82 10.26
CA LEU A 46 0.44 4.84 10.97
C LEU A 46 1.23 4.18 12.12
N ILE A 47 2.47 3.76 11.85
CA ILE A 47 3.39 3.18 12.83
C ILE A 47 3.65 4.17 13.97
N SER A 48 3.86 5.46 13.67
CA SER A 48 4.12 6.48 14.71
C SER A 48 3.03 6.62 15.77
N ARG A 49 1.84 6.05 15.55
CA ARG A 49 0.72 6.06 16.51
C ARG A 49 0.82 4.97 17.58
N GLU A 50 2.00 4.35 17.80
CA GLU A 50 2.22 3.38 18.88
C GLU A 50 1.86 3.92 20.28
N GLU A 51 1.89 5.24 20.47
CA GLU A 51 1.46 5.88 21.72
C GLU A 51 0.03 5.47 22.13
N ASP A 52 -0.85 5.16 21.17
CA ASP A 52 -2.20 4.67 21.44
C ASP A 52 -2.19 3.28 22.11
N ILE A 53 -1.25 2.41 21.76
CA ILE A 53 -1.10 1.07 22.35
C ILE A 53 -0.69 1.22 23.81
N LEU A 54 0.33 2.04 24.10
CA LEU A 54 0.79 2.31 25.46
C LEU A 54 -0.30 2.96 26.31
N SER A 55 -1.09 3.85 25.72
CA SER A 55 -2.25 4.46 26.37
C SER A 55 -3.29 3.42 26.78
N ILE A 56 -3.66 2.51 25.87
CA ILE A 56 -4.63 1.44 26.14
C ILE A 56 -4.11 0.46 27.19
N GLU A 57 -2.82 0.10 27.15
CA GLU A 57 -2.19 -0.73 28.18
C GLU A 57 -2.24 -0.05 29.56
N GLY A 58 -2.00 1.26 29.60
CA GLY A 58 -2.15 2.08 30.81
C GLY A 58 -3.58 2.10 31.35
N GLU A 59 -4.59 2.21 30.48
CA GLU A 59 -6.01 2.14 30.86
C GLU A 59 -6.38 0.75 31.40
N LEU A 60 -5.94 -0.32 30.76
CA LEU A 60 -6.18 -1.71 31.21
C LEU A 60 -5.56 -2.00 32.59
N ALA A 61 -4.46 -1.32 32.94
CA ALA A 61 -3.83 -1.44 34.25
C ALA A 61 -4.60 -0.73 35.37
N LYS A 62 -5.58 0.12 35.05
CA LYS A 62 -6.38 0.83 36.05
C LYS A 62 -7.32 -0.14 36.79
N PRO A 63 -7.38 -0.11 38.13
CA PRO A 63 -8.27 -0.97 38.91
C PRO A 63 -9.75 -0.85 38.53
N GLU A 64 -10.17 0.33 38.08
CA GLU A 64 -11.54 0.61 37.64
C GLU A 64 -11.89 -0.19 36.39
N ILE A 65 -10.95 -0.29 35.43
CA ILE A 65 -11.12 -1.04 34.19
C ILE A 65 -10.93 -2.53 34.43
N SER A 66 -9.92 -2.93 35.21
CA SER A 66 -9.65 -4.36 35.47
C SER A 66 -10.78 -5.05 36.23
N ARG A 67 -11.60 -4.30 36.97
CA ARG A 67 -12.78 -4.81 37.70
C ARG A 67 -14.05 -4.80 36.86
N ASP A 68 -14.09 -4.02 35.79
CA ASP A 68 -15.17 -4.04 34.81
C ASP A 68 -14.79 -4.99 33.66
N TYR A 69 -15.29 -6.23 33.74
CA TYR A 69 -15.03 -7.25 32.74
C TYR A 69 -15.42 -6.82 31.31
N THR A 70 -16.48 -6.01 31.15
CA THR A 70 -16.92 -5.58 29.82
C THR A 70 -15.98 -4.53 29.25
N ALA A 71 -15.58 -3.55 30.07
CA ALA A 71 -14.60 -2.54 29.68
C ALA A 71 -13.23 -3.15 29.39
N TYR A 72 -12.79 -4.09 30.24
CA TYR A 72 -11.55 -4.82 30.09
C TYR A 72 -11.51 -5.62 28.77
N LEU A 73 -12.56 -6.38 28.47
CA LEU A 73 -12.64 -7.14 27.22
C LEU A 73 -12.56 -6.24 25.99
N LYS A 74 -13.34 -5.15 25.98
CA LYS A 74 -13.36 -4.21 24.85
C LYS A 74 -12.00 -3.57 24.60
N LEU A 75 -11.34 -3.08 25.65
CA LEU A 75 -10.01 -2.48 25.55
C LEU A 75 -8.94 -3.52 25.18
N SER A 76 -9.06 -4.76 25.66
CA SER A 76 -8.16 -5.85 25.30
C SER A 76 -8.29 -6.25 23.83
N GLU A 77 -9.51 -6.28 23.29
CA GLU A 77 -9.76 -6.54 21.87
C GLU A 77 -9.22 -5.40 21.00
N GLU A 78 -9.44 -4.14 21.40
CA GLU A 78 -8.86 -2.98 20.72
C GLU A 78 -7.32 -3.00 20.75
N LEU A 79 -6.72 -3.36 21.89
CA LEU A 79 -5.28 -3.49 22.03
C LEU A 79 -4.72 -4.55 21.07
N ASN A 80 -5.35 -5.72 21.02
CA ASN A 80 -4.92 -6.82 20.16
C ASN A 80 -5.03 -6.43 18.68
N GLN A 81 -6.12 -5.76 18.29
CA GLN A 81 -6.28 -5.28 16.92
C GLN A 81 -5.20 -4.27 16.55
N ARG A 82 -4.91 -3.29 17.41
CA ARG A 82 -3.88 -2.28 17.16
C ARG A 82 -2.47 -2.88 17.06
N LYS A 83 -2.16 -3.90 17.89
CA LYS A 83 -0.90 -4.64 17.79
C LYS A 83 -0.80 -5.40 16.46
N ALA A 84 -1.87 -6.09 16.06
CA ALA A 84 -1.90 -6.80 14.78
C ALA A 84 -1.78 -5.83 13.58
N ASP A 85 -2.43 -4.67 13.64
CA ASP A 85 -2.31 -3.63 12.62
C ASP A 85 -0.88 -3.08 12.55
N LEU A 86 -0.25 -2.81 13.71
CA LEU A 86 1.13 -2.36 13.79
C LEU A 86 2.10 -3.39 13.19
N ASP A 87 1.97 -4.66 13.57
CA ASP A 87 2.78 -5.75 13.02
C ASP A 87 2.63 -5.80 11.49
N HIS A 88 1.40 -5.72 10.99
CA HIS A 88 1.13 -5.69 9.55
C HIS A 88 1.77 -4.47 8.85
N TYR A 89 1.69 -3.28 9.44
CA TYR A 89 2.29 -2.08 8.87
C TYR A 89 3.81 -2.13 8.85
N LEU A 90 4.43 -2.70 9.91
CA LEU A 90 5.86 -2.92 9.97
C LEU A 90 6.32 -3.91 8.90
N GLU A 91 5.62 -5.04 8.74
CA GLU A 91 5.88 -6.00 7.68
C GLU A 91 5.79 -5.37 6.28
N GLU A 92 4.72 -4.61 6.02
CA GLU A 92 4.55 -3.92 4.73
C GLU A 92 5.65 -2.88 4.50
N TRP A 93 6.01 -2.12 5.53
CA TRP A 93 7.06 -1.10 5.44
C TRP A 93 8.43 -1.74 5.14
N VAL A 94 8.77 -2.85 5.80
CA VAL A 94 10.00 -3.62 5.53
C VAL A 94 10.00 -4.10 4.08
N HIS A 95 8.90 -4.72 3.63
CA HIS A 95 8.79 -5.19 2.25
C HIS A 95 8.96 -4.06 1.23
N LEU A 96 8.35 -2.89 1.46
CA LEU A 96 8.45 -1.76 0.53
C LEU A 96 9.83 -1.09 0.53
N THR A 97 10.60 -1.20 1.62
CA THR A 97 11.92 -0.58 1.76
C THR A 97 13.07 -1.51 1.35
N GLU A 98 12.94 -2.83 1.57
CA GLU A 98 13.95 -3.82 1.19
C GLU A 98 13.83 -4.27 -0.28
N GLU A 99 12.63 -4.25 -0.86
CA GLU A 99 12.42 -4.57 -2.30
C GLU A 99 12.56 -3.35 -3.23
N ALA A 100 13.06 -2.23 -2.70
CA ALA A 100 13.31 -0.97 -3.40
C ALA A 100 14.55 -1.01 -4.30
#